data_AF-A0A2T8F797-F1
#
_entry.id   AF-A0A2T8F797-F1
#
_cell.length_a   1.000
_cell.length_b   1.000
_cell.length_c   1.000
_cell.angle_alpha   90.00
_cell.angle_beta   90.00
_cell.angle_gamma   90.00
#
_symmetry.space_group_name_H-M   'P 1'
#
loop_
_entity.id
_entity.type
_entity.pdbx_description
1 polymer ?
#
loop_
_entity_poly.entity_id
_entity_poly.type
_entity_poly.pdbx_seq_one_letter_code
_entity_poly.pdbx_strand_id
1 'polypeptide(L)'
;MAATGLALALAPAAMSTGSAVVLADGVVPPAVRTAEYADTVHGGDAAELNRAARIAATTPKSAETGARIVVSGVAQVQAARHARPRPVELLESTSAGWRVLARKQTARTGVFRFEVGAGSQDRTRAFQIRSPRFDGLAAAHTGRLRVAVVRPPTTPAPTPTPAPTPVDVLTPLGLAGDWSYLFAAGGSRWNPCTPIRWAYNPQGGYAGSLAHVQEAFARIASRTGLTFEYVGETTHVHRTASIFPAHADIAVAWSDEAQVPDLLGGVVGIGGGSAQAAAGTDVAWKMVRGFVLLDRGHALRPGFDSSGSTTWGQVMMHETLHALGLGHANGAEQVMHGSASSLNHNLGAGDLTGMSRIGAGPGCL
;
A
#
# COMPACT_ATOMS: atom_id res chain seq x y z
N MET A 1 39.59 7.06 -0.85
CA MET A 1 38.43 7.58 -1.60
C MET A 1 37.18 7.14 -0.84
N ALA A 2 36.42 8.07 -0.28
CA ALA A 2 35.19 7.73 0.44
C ALA A 2 34.16 7.23 -0.58
N ALA A 3 33.80 5.95 -0.51
CA ALA A 3 32.70 5.40 -1.30
C ALA A 3 31.40 5.96 -0.71
N THR A 4 30.86 7.01 -1.32
CA THR A 4 29.48 7.46 -1.05
C THR A 4 28.53 6.39 -1.60
N GLY A 5 28.14 5.44 -0.75
CA GLY A 5 27.08 4.49 -1.07
C GLY A 5 25.75 5.21 -1.27
N LEU A 6 24.95 4.73 -2.21
CA LEU A 6 23.57 5.20 -2.40
C LEU A 6 22.70 4.54 -1.33
N ALA A 7 21.95 5.33 -0.58
CA ALA A 7 21.10 4.84 0.50
C ALA A 7 19.85 4.16 -0.07
N LEU A 8 19.44 3.07 0.58
CA LEU A 8 18.13 2.45 0.40
C LEU A 8 17.39 2.64 1.71
N ALA A 9 16.19 3.22 1.64
CA ALA A 9 15.48 3.65 2.84
C ALA A 9 14.24 2.79 3.07
N LEU A 10 14.03 2.46 4.34
CA LEU A 10 12.80 1.80 4.78
C LEU A 10 11.73 2.86 5.07
N ALA A 11 10.48 2.61 4.68
CA ALA A 11 9.38 3.33 5.28
C ALA A 11 9.03 2.78 6.68
N PRO A 12 8.55 3.62 7.62
CA PRO A 12 7.93 3.12 8.83
C PRO A 12 6.76 2.20 8.46
N ALA A 13 6.82 0.97 8.98
CA ALA A 13 5.86 -0.07 8.68
C ALA A 13 4.55 0.19 9.45
N ALA A 14 3.42 0.14 8.75
CA ALA A 14 2.11 0.43 9.34
C ALA A 14 1.41 -0.86 9.79
N MET A 15 0.95 -0.89 11.05
CA MET A 15 0.24 -2.01 11.65
C MET A 15 -1.25 -1.68 11.82
N SER A 16 -2.13 -2.57 11.34
CA SER A 16 -3.57 -2.47 11.54
C SER A 16 -4.04 -3.46 12.61
N THR A 17 -4.62 -2.97 13.70
CA THR A 17 -5.20 -3.80 14.78
C THR A 17 -6.69 -4.07 14.51
N GLY A 18 -7.02 -5.22 13.92
CA GLY A 18 -8.41 -5.68 13.79
C GLY A 18 -8.86 -6.46 15.03
N SER A 19 -10.03 -6.13 15.60
CA SER A 19 -10.65 -6.92 16.69
C SER A 19 -11.29 -8.19 16.15
N ALA A 20 -10.88 -9.36 16.67
CA ALA A 20 -11.46 -10.65 16.30
C ALA A 20 -12.84 -10.84 16.96
N VAL A 21 -13.87 -11.13 16.15
CA VAL A 21 -15.14 -11.67 16.62
C VAL A 21 -15.24 -13.11 16.12
N VAL A 22 -15.35 -14.05 17.05
CA VAL A 22 -15.56 -15.48 16.79
C VAL A 22 -17.04 -15.71 16.56
N LEU A 23 -17.43 -16.30 15.42
CA LEU A 23 -18.74 -16.96 15.23
C LEU A 23 -18.60 -18.22 14.39
N ALA A 24 -19.32 -19.26 14.81
CA ALA A 24 -19.29 -20.63 14.32
C ALA A 24 -20.12 -20.86 13.05
N ASP A 25 -19.71 -21.93 12.34
CA ASP A 25 -20.35 -22.74 11.28
C ASP A 25 -21.54 -22.22 10.46
N GLY A 26 -21.37 -22.33 9.14
CA GLY A 26 -22.46 -22.63 8.21
C GLY A 26 -22.71 -21.57 7.14
N VAL A 27 -22.32 -21.91 5.90
CA VAL A 27 -22.62 -21.22 4.62
C VAL A 27 -21.89 -19.88 4.43
N VAL A 28 -20.91 -19.87 3.51
CA VAL A 28 -20.17 -18.67 3.09
C VAL A 28 -21.03 -17.88 2.08
N PRO A 29 -21.63 -16.72 2.45
CA PRO A 29 -22.12 -15.78 1.45
C PRO A 29 -20.93 -15.17 0.68
N PRO A 30 -21.11 -14.73 -0.58
CA PRO A 30 -20.03 -14.12 -1.35
C PRO A 30 -19.38 -13.00 -0.55
N ALA A 31 -18.06 -13.12 -0.34
CA ALA A 31 -17.26 -12.21 0.47
C ALA A 31 -17.51 -10.77 0.03
N VAL A 32 -18.25 -10.04 0.85
CA VAL A 32 -18.42 -8.60 0.74
C VAL A 32 -17.05 -7.99 1.00
N ARG A 33 -16.33 -7.61 -0.07
CA ARG A 33 -15.07 -6.87 0.02
C ARG A 33 -15.36 -5.49 0.59
N THR A 34 -15.17 -5.32 1.90
CA THR A 34 -15.11 -4.03 2.56
C THR A 34 -13.79 -3.36 2.21
N ALA A 35 -13.87 -2.13 1.71
CA ALA A 35 -12.69 -1.31 1.42
C ALA A 35 -12.27 -0.57 2.70
N GLU A 36 -11.56 -1.22 3.62
CA GLU A 36 -10.92 -0.58 4.78
C GLU A 36 -9.38 -0.69 4.66
N TYR A 37 -8.55 0.29 5.00
CA TYR A 37 -8.75 1.65 5.50
C TYR A 37 -7.51 2.50 5.11
N ALA A 38 -7.62 3.81 5.31
CA ALA A 38 -6.55 4.79 5.34
C ALA A 38 -6.38 5.21 6.80
N ASP A 39 -5.37 4.69 7.49
CA ASP A 39 -4.88 5.28 8.75
C ASP A 39 -3.83 6.31 8.32
N THR A 40 -3.86 7.59 8.64
CA THR A 40 -4.25 8.25 9.88
C THR A 40 -4.49 9.74 9.54
N VAL A 41 -5.53 10.38 10.06
CA VAL A 41 -5.50 11.85 10.23
C VAL A 41 -4.82 12.08 11.55
N HIS A 42 -3.62 12.67 11.56
CA HIS A 42 -2.92 12.95 12.81
C HIS A 42 -3.68 14.00 13.61
N GLY A 43 -3.61 13.92 14.94
CA GLY A 43 -4.28 14.88 15.84
C GLY A 43 -3.87 16.35 15.61
N GLY A 44 -2.70 16.58 14.98
CA GLY A 44 -2.24 17.88 14.50
C GLY A 44 -2.99 18.38 13.26
N ASP A 45 -3.22 17.52 12.26
CA ASP A 45 -3.95 17.85 11.03
C ASP A 45 -5.43 18.15 11.30
N ALA A 46 -6.00 17.48 12.30
CA ALA A 46 -7.36 17.75 12.79
C ALA A 46 -7.49 19.13 13.45
N ALA A 47 -6.42 19.65 14.08
CA ALA A 47 -6.40 20.99 14.64
C ALA A 47 -6.22 22.07 13.56
N GLU A 48 -5.55 21.75 12.45
CA GLU A 48 -5.31 22.67 11.34
C GLU A 48 -6.53 22.79 10.40
N LEU A 49 -7.26 21.69 10.16
CA LEU A 49 -8.56 21.69 9.46
C LEU A 49 -9.69 22.39 10.25
N ASN A 50 -9.54 22.50 11.58
CA ASN A 50 -10.55 23.06 12.48
C ASN A 50 -10.66 24.60 12.45
N ARG A 51 -9.80 25.30 11.72
CA ARG A 51 -9.78 26.78 11.74
C ARG A 51 -10.78 27.45 10.79
N ALA A 52 -11.42 26.72 9.88
CA ALA A 52 -12.37 27.32 8.92
C ALA A 52 -13.67 26.55 8.64
N ALA A 53 -13.76 25.22 8.86
CA ALA A 53 -14.94 24.42 8.49
C ALA A 53 -15.56 23.67 9.68
N ARG A 54 -16.86 23.90 9.94
CA ARG A 54 -17.64 23.21 11.01
C ARG A 54 -17.89 21.72 10.71
N ILE A 55 -17.75 21.32 9.45
CA ILE A 55 -17.78 19.94 8.98
C ILE A 55 -17.00 19.83 7.67
N ALA A 56 -16.17 18.80 7.53
CA ALA A 56 -15.41 18.50 6.33
C ALA A 56 -15.56 17.03 5.99
N ALA A 57 -15.59 16.70 4.69
CA ALA A 57 -15.64 15.33 4.22
C ALA A 57 -14.91 15.19 2.90
N THR A 58 -14.41 13.99 2.63
CA THR A 58 -13.75 13.60 1.40
C THR A 58 -14.45 12.38 0.80
N THR A 59 -14.42 12.32 -0.52
CA THR A 59 -14.85 11.16 -1.32
C THR A 59 -13.75 10.85 -2.32
N PRO A 60 -13.65 9.61 -2.82
CA PRO A 60 -12.81 9.34 -3.98
C PRO A 60 -13.30 10.16 -5.19
N LYS A 61 -12.39 10.52 -6.10
CA LYS A 61 -12.77 11.24 -7.33
C LYS A 61 -13.52 10.33 -8.32
N SER A 62 -13.27 9.02 -8.26
CA SER A 62 -13.93 8.00 -9.06
C SER A 62 -14.13 6.69 -8.29
N ALA A 63 -15.02 5.83 -8.76
CA ALA A 63 -15.23 4.49 -8.27
C ALA A 63 -15.63 3.57 -9.43
N GLU A 64 -15.31 2.29 -9.36
CA GLU A 64 -15.74 1.35 -10.39
C GLU A 64 -17.22 0.98 -10.22
N THR A 65 -17.91 0.65 -11.32
CA THR A 65 -19.27 0.06 -11.23
C THR A 65 -19.25 -1.19 -10.35
N GLY A 66 -20.15 -1.27 -9.38
CA GLY A 66 -20.24 -2.37 -8.41
C GLY A 66 -19.33 -2.21 -7.18
N ALA A 67 -18.38 -1.26 -7.17
CA ALA A 67 -17.51 -1.01 -6.02
C ALA A 67 -18.26 -0.33 -4.86
N ARG A 68 -17.57 -0.13 -3.72
CA ARG A 68 -18.05 0.71 -2.61
C ARG A 68 -17.40 2.09 -2.68
N ILE A 69 -18.22 3.13 -2.57
CA ILE A 69 -17.80 4.51 -2.36
C ILE A 69 -17.74 4.76 -0.87
N VAL A 70 -16.58 5.21 -0.41
CA VAL A 70 -16.35 5.61 0.98
C VAL A 70 -16.44 7.13 1.08
N VAL A 71 -17.24 7.62 2.03
CA VAL A 71 -17.30 9.03 2.39
C VAL A 71 -16.88 9.19 3.84
N SER A 72 -15.74 9.82 4.10
CA SER A 72 -15.21 10.01 5.45
C SER A 72 -14.93 11.48 5.73
N GLY A 73 -14.83 11.84 7.00
CA GLY A 73 -14.62 13.23 7.37
C GLY A 73 -14.64 13.48 8.86
N VAL A 74 -14.64 14.77 9.20
CA VAL A 74 -14.68 15.27 10.57
C VAL A 74 -15.79 16.30 10.73
N ALA A 75 -16.55 16.21 11.81
CA ALA A 75 -17.52 17.21 12.23
C ALA A 75 -17.07 17.81 13.55
N GLN A 76 -17.21 19.13 13.70
CA GLN A 76 -16.93 19.80 14.96
C GLN A 76 -17.80 19.22 16.08
N VAL A 77 -17.15 18.90 17.20
CA VAL A 77 -17.74 18.43 18.47
C VAL A 77 -17.35 19.39 19.60
N GLN A 78 -18.06 19.37 20.73
CA GLN A 78 -17.70 20.19 21.89
C GLN A 78 -16.35 19.75 22.50
N ALA A 79 -15.69 20.66 23.22
CA ALA A 79 -14.37 20.44 23.83
C ALA A 79 -14.34 19.20 24.75
N ALA A 80 -13.16 18.57 24.87
CA ALA A 80 -12.95 17.21 25.38
C ALA A 80 -13.64 16.83 26.71
N ARG A 81 -13.92 17.77 27.62
CA ARG A 81 -14.69 17.48 28.85
C ARG A 81 -16.18 17.22 28.61
N HIS A 82 -16.73 17.62 27.46
CA HIS A 82 -18.13 17.49 27.05
C HIS A 82 -18.30 16.90 25.63
N ALA A 83 -17.26 16.28 25.06
CA ALA A 83 -17.30 15.78 23.68
C ALA A 83 -18.31 14.63 23.51
N ARG A 84 -19.47 14.95 22.93
CA ARG A 84 -20.50 13.97 22.56
C ARG A 84 -20.43 13.64 21.06
N PRO A 85 -20.57 12.36 20.69
CA PRO A 85 -20.84 11.94 19.32
C PRO A 85 -21.95 12.79 18.69
N ARG A 86 -21.68 13.35 17.52
CA ARG A 86 -22.60 14.24 16.82
C ARG A 86 -23.29 13.50 15.68
N PRO A 87 -24.60 13.69 15.44
CA PRO A 87 -25.28 13.04 14.33
C PRO A 87 -24.81 13.61 13.00
N VAL A 88 -24.58 12.73 12.04
CA VAL A 88 -24.21 13.04 10.65
C VAL A 88 -25.06 12.21 9.69
N GLU A 89 -25.40 12.80 8.56
CA GLU A 89 -26.20 12.22 7.50
C GLU A 89 -25.44 12.28 6.19
N LEU A 90 -25.40 11.17 5.46
CA LEU A 90 -24.95 11.13 4.08
C LEU A 90 -26.16 11.32 3.16
N LEU A 91 -26.08 12.31 2.28
CA LEU A 91 -27.09 12.60 1.27
C LEU A 91 -26.54 12.39 -0.13
N GLU A 92 -27.40 11.98 -1.06
CA GLU A 92 -27.12 11.89 -2.49
C GLU A 92 -28.03 12.83 -3.27
N SER A 93 -27.49 13.51 -4.28
CA SER A 93 -28.24 14.40 -5.16
C SER A 93 -29.11 13.59 -6.12
N THR A 94 -30.39 13.92 -6.20
CA THR A 94 -31.38 13.35 -7.11
C THR A 94 -32.07 14.48 -7.89
N SER A 95 -32.89 14.13 -8.88
CA SER A 95 -33.72 15.11 -9.61
C SER A 95 -34.73 15.84 -8.70
N ALA A 96 -35.18 15.20 -7.63
CA ALA A 96 -36.09 15.78 -6.64
C ALA A 96 -35.37 16.48 -5.46
N GLY A 97 -34.04 16.64 -5.54
CA GLY A 97 -33.22 17.24 -4.48
C GLY A 97 -32.35 16.21 -3.74
N TRP A 98 -32.04 16.48 -2.47
CA TRP A 98 -31.14 15.63 -1.68
C TRP A 98 -31.90 14.49 -0.99
N ARG A 99 -31.48 13.25 -1.24
CA ARG A 99 -32.00 12.05 -0.60
C ARG A 99 -31.02 11.55 0.46
N VAL A 100 -31.49 11.33 1.69
CA VAL A 100 -30.66 10.73 2.75
C VAL A 100 -30.43 9.26 2.42
N LEU A 101 -29.16 8.87 2.32
CA LEU A 101 -28.73 7.49 2.13
C LEU A 101 -28.47 6.76 3.44
N ALA A 102 -27.88 7.46 4.41
CA ALA A 102 -27.50 6.88 5.69
C ALA A 102 -27.40 7.94 6.78
N ARG A 103 -27.57 7.51 8.03
CA ARG A 103 -27.39 8.34 9.24
C ARG A 103 -26.47 7.60 10.20
N LYS A 104 -25.54 8.32 10.82
CA LYS A 104 -24.62 7.79 11.83
C LYS A 104 -24.31 8.84 12.90
N GLN A 105 -23.68 8.40 13.97
CA GLN A 105 -23.02 9.28 14.94
C GLN A 105 -21.53 9.35 14.61
N THR A 106 -20.90 10.50 14.85
CA THR A 106 -19.44 10.60 14.80
C THR A 106 -18.80 9.85 15.96
N ALA A 107 -17.50 9.62 15.92
CA ALA A 107 -16.72 9.35 17.11
C ALA A 107 -16.74 10.57 18.06
N ARG A 108 -16.29 10.39 19.31
CA ARG A 108 -16.09 11.51 20.26
C ARG A 108 -15.09 12.55 19.76
N THR A 109 -14.23 12.18 18.82
CA THR A 109 -13.27 13.07 18.14
C THR A 109 -13.88 13.82 16.95
N GLY A 110 -15.15 13.56 16.62
CA GLY A 110 -15.81 14.15 15.45
C GLY A 110 -15.64 13.40 14.14
N VAL A 111 -14.83 12.33 14.11
CA VAL A 111 -14.60 11.51 12.91
C VAL A 111 -15.86 10.72 12.52
N PHE A 112 -16.15 10.60 11.22
CA PHE A 112 -17.22 9.75 10.70
C PHE A 112 -16.84 9.06 9.38
N ARG A 113 -17.57 7.98 9.07
CA ARG A 113 -17.41 7.20 7.84
C ARG A 113 -18.71 6.55 7.37
N PHE A 114 -19.02 6.74 6.09
CA PHE A 114 -20.11 6.10 5.37
C PHE A 114 -19.59 5.25 4.22
N GLU A 115 -20.31 4.17 3.93
CA GLU A 115 -20.06 3.32 2.78
C GLU A 115 -21.35 3.17 1.98
N VAL A 116 -21.27 3.41 0.68
CA VAL A 116 -22.40 3.39 -0.25
C VAL A 116 -21.97 2.64 -1.50
N GLY A 117 -22.76 1.69 -1.99
CA GLY A 117 -22.44 0.99 -3.24
C GLY A 117 -22.43 1.96 -4.41
N ALA A 118 -21.42 1.92 -5.28
CA ALA A 118 -21.23 2.79 -6.44
C ALA A 118 -22.39 2.70 -7.44
N GLY A 119 -23.03 1.53 -7.52
CA GLY A 119 -24.05 1.21 -8.50
C GLY A 119 -23.45 0.60 -9.76
N SER A 120 -24.28 0.11 -10.66
CA SER A 120 -23.86 -0.61 -11.88
C SER A 120 -23.76 0.28 -13.13
N GLN A 121 -24.03 1.58 -12.99
CA GLN A 121 -24.12 2.50 -14.11
C GLN A 121 -22.95 3.48 -14.12
N ASP A 122 -22.45 3.75 -15.32
CA ASP A 122 -21.52 4.84 -15.58
C ASP A 122 -22.20 6.18 -15.40
N ARG A 123 -21.92 6.84 -14.28
CA ARG A 123 -22.49 8.14 -13.95
C ARG A 123 -21.70 8.83 -12.85
N THR A 124 -21.71 10.15 -12.86
CA THR A 124 -21.25 10.92 -11.69
C THR A 124 -22.33 10.93 -10.62
N ARG A 125 -21.96 10.50 -9.41
CA ARG A 125 -22.79 10.61 -8.21
C ARG A 125 -22.30 11.78 -7.38
N ALA A 126 -23.24 12.53 -6.79
CA ALA A 126 -22.93 13.69 -5.96
C ALA A 126 -23.48 13.48 -4.55
N PHE A 127 -22.61 13.65 -3.56
CA PHE A 127 -22.90 13.46 -2.15
C PHE A 127 -22.75 14.76 -1.36
N GLN A 128 -23.37 14.80 -0.19
CA GLN A 128 -23.20 15.86 0.80
C GLN A 128 -23.30 15.23 2.19
N ILE A 129 -22.46 15.70 3.11
CA ILE A 129 -22.64 15.38 4.53
C ILE A 129 -23.37 16.53 5.19
N ARG A 130 -24.39 16.21 5.99
CA ARG A 130 -25.11 17.16 6.82
C ARG A 130 -25.04 16.73 8.27
N SER A 131 -24.88 17.69 9.16
CA SER A 131 -25.07 17.51 10.59
C SER A 131 -26.11 18.53 11.09
N PRO A 132 -27.20 18.10 11.73
CA PRO A 132 -28.18 19.02 12.30
C PRO A 132 -27.58 19.82 13.47
N ARG A 133 -28.36 20.76 14.00
CA ARG A 133 -28.06 21.39 15.29
C ARG A 133 -28.05 20.31 16.36
N PHE A 134 -26.99 20.26 17.16
CA PHE A 134 -26.83 19.26 18.20
C PHE A 134 -25.90 19.78 19.27
N ASP A 135 -26.30 19.65 20.54
CA ASP A 135 -25.44 19.93 21.69
C ASP A 135 -24.74 21.30 21.59
N GLY A 136 -25.53 22.37 21.47
CA GLY A 136 -25.03 23.75 21.36
C GLY A 136 -24.29 24.11 20.05
N LEU A 137 -24.01 23.14 19.17
CA LEU A 137 -23.34 23.36 17.90
C LEU A 137 -24.37 23.65 16.79
N ALA A 138 -24.11 24.68 15.99
CA ALA A 138 -24.98 25.01 14.86
C ALA A 138 -24.94 23.91 13.78
N ALA A 139 -26.03 23.77 13.02
CA ALA A 139 -26.08 22.85 11.88
C ALA A 139 -24.96 23.17 10.88
N ALA A 140 -24.43 22.13 10.25
CA ALA A 140 -23.33 22.22 9.31
C ALA A 140 -23.55 21.27 8.13
N HIS A 141 -23.01 21.61 6.96
CA HIS A 141 -23.01 20.72 5.81
C HIS A 141 -21.77 20.96 4.94
N THR A 142 -21.37 19.96 4.18
CA THR A 142 -20.27 20.08 3.22
C THR A 142 -20.75 20.67 1.90
N GLY A 143 -19.81 21.09 1.05
CA GLY A 143 -20.08 21.26 -0.37
C GLY A 143 -20.47 19.93 -1.06
N ARG A 144 -20.76 20.01 -2.36
CA ARG A 144 -21.03 18.82 -3.19
C ARG A 144 -19.74 18.02 -3.41
N LEU A 145 -19.76 16.76 -2.99
CA LEU A 145 -18.69 15.79 -3.17
C LEU A 145 -19.02 14.93 -4.39
N ARG A 146 -18.22 15.00 -5.46
CA ARG A 146 -18.50 14.32 -6.73
C ARG A 146 -17.63 13.07 -6.87
N VAL A 147 -18.25 11.98 -7.30
CA VAL A 147 -17.59 10.70 -7.59
C VAL A 147 -18.01 10.23 -8.97
N ALA A 148 -17.05 10.09 -9.88
CA ALA A 148 -17.28 9.50 -11.20
C ALA A 148 -17.35 7.97 -11.09
N VAL A 149 -18.52 7.38 -11.28
CA VAL A 149 -18.64 5.91 -11.38
C VAL A 149 -18.32 5.52 -12.82
N VAL A 150 -17.29 4.68 -13.00
CA VAL A 150 -16.77 4.26 -14.31
C VAL A 150 -16.71 2.74 -14.40
N ARG A 151 -17.03 2.20 -15.57
CA ARG A 151 -16.98 0.78 -15.87
C ARG A 151 -15.51 0.41 -16.09
N PRO A 152 -15.03 -0.67 -15.47
CA PRO A 152 -13.68 -1.13 -15.72
C PRO A 152 -13.54 -1.50 -17.22
N PRO A 153 -12.38 -1.23 -17.84
CA PRO A 153 -12.12 -1.67 -19.21
C PRO A 153 -12.18 -3.20 -19.28
N THR A 154 -12.73 -3.73 -20.37
CA THR A 154 -12.73 -5.18 -20.65
C THR A 154 -11.29 -5.66 -20.90
N THR A 155 -10.75 -6.42 -19.94
CA THR A 155 -9.39 -7.00 -19.98
C THR A 155 -9.29 -8.15 -20.99
N PRO A 156 -8.19 -8.29 -21.78
CA PRO A 156 -7.85 -9.54 -22.45
C PRO A 156 -7.32 -10.60 -21.44
N ALA A 157 -7.32 -11.87 -21.85
CA ALA A 157 -6.95 -13.04 -21.06
C ALA A 157 -5.53 -12.97 -20.41
N PRO A 158 -5.30 -13.69 -19.27
CA PRO A 158 -4.05 -13.64 -18.53
C PRO A 158 -2.87 -14.15 -19.36
N THR A 159 -1.78 -13.40 -19.37
CA THR A 159 -0.49 -13.88 -19.90
C THR A 159 0.30 -14.49 -18.73
N PRO A 160 0.71 -15.76 -18.80
CA PRO A 160 1.58 -16.34 -17.78
C PRO A 160 2.96 -15.67 -17.80
N THR A 161 3.49 -15.39 -16.60
CA THR A 161 4.86 -14.92 -16.37
C THR A 161 5.86 -15.82 -17.10
N PRO A 162 6.84 -15.28 -17.86
CA PRO A 162 7.84 -16.09 -18.54
C PRO A 162 8.68 -16.90 -17.53
N ALA A 163 9.11 -18.09 -17.96
CA ALA A 163 9.94 -19.00 -17.16
C ALA A 163 11.32 -18.36 -16.87
N PRO A 164 11.89 -18.55 -15.66
CA PRO A 164 13.13 -17.91 -15.25
C PRO A 164 14.33 -18.43 -16.05
N THR A 165 15.27 -17.53 -16.35
CA THR A 165 16.59 -17.88 -16.87
C THR A 165 17.43 -18.53 -15.76
N PRO A 166 18.28 -19.55 -16.04
CA PRO A 166 19.15 -20.14 -15.02
C PRO A 166 20.10 -19.07 -14.46
N VAL A 167 19.97 -18.78 -13.17
CA VAL A 167 20.91 -17.91 -12.45
C VAL A 167 22.15 -18.72 -12.05
N ASP A 168 23.31 -18.21 -12.43
CA ASP A 168 24.63 -18.79 -12.16
C ASP A 168 24.83 -19.03 -10.66
N VAL A 169 25.22 -20.24 -10.28
CA VAL A 169 25.25 -20.69 -8.88
C VAL A 169 26.58 -20.30 -8.25
N LEU A 170 26.81 -19.00 -8.05
CA LEU A 170 27.85 -18.54 -7.16
C LEU A 170 27.47 -18.88 -5.71
N THR A 171 28.44 -19.33 -4.92
CA THR A 171 28.25 -19.50 -3.47
C THR A 171 27.84 -18.15 -2.87
N PRO A 172 26.66 -18.04 -2.22
CA PRO A 172 26.20 -16.78 -1.65
C PRO A 172 27.17 -16.26 -0.59
N LEU A 173 27.47 -14.96 -0.63
CA LEU A 173 28.36 -14.32 0.33
C LEU A 173 27.63 -13.95 1.63
N GLY A 174 28.40 -13.79 2.71
CA GLY A 174 27.89 -13.31 4.00
C GLY A 174 27.32 -14.38 4.91
N LEU A 175 26.72 -13.95 6.02
CA LEU A 175 26.24 -14.85 7.07
C LEU A 175 24.77 -15.21 6.83
N ALA A 176 24.44 -16.51 6.87
CA ALA A 176 23.07 -16.99 6.70
C ALA A 176 22.08 -16.46 7.77
N GLY A 177 22.59 -16.02 8.92
CA GLY A 177 21.79 -15.40 9.99
C GLY A 177 21.62 -13.88 9.87
N ASP A 178 22.29 -13.24 8.91
CA ASP A 178 22.24 -11.78 8.72
C ASP A 178 21.06 -11.38 7.84
N TRP A 179 19.88 -11.42 8.44
CA TRP A 179 18.63 -10.97 7.85
C TRP A 179 17.67 -10.58 8.98
N SER A 180 16.63 -9.82 8.65
CA SER A 180 15.59 -9.45 9.60
C SER A 180 14.22 -9.41 8.93
N TYR A 181 13.16 -9.40 9.73
CA TYR A 181 11.82 -9.06 9.26
C TYR A 181 11.61 -7.55 9.24
N LEU A 182 10.78 -7.08 8.31
CA LEU A 182 10.33 -5.70 8.26
C LEU A 182 9.63 -5.32 9.57
N PHE A 183 8.80 -6.23 10.08
CA PHE A 183 8.17 -6.12 11.39
C PHE A 183 8.88 -7.06 12.37
N ALA A 184 9.92 -6.55 13.04
CA ALA A 184 10.84 -7.34 13.85
C ALA A 184 10.16 -8.13 15.00
N ALA A 185 9.12 -7.58 15.62
CA ALA A 185 8.41 -8.24 16.71
C ALA A 185 7.46 -9.34 16.17
N GLY A 186 7.92 -10.60 16.22
CA GLY A 186 7.14 -11.77 15.83
C GLY A 186 7.09 -12.08 14.34
N GLY A 187 7.77 -11.28 13.50
CA GLY A 187 7.94 -11.53 12.08
C GLY A 187 6.72 -11.21 11.21
N SER A 188 6.96 -11.13 9.90
CA SER A 188 5.95 -10.77 8.90
C SER A 188 6.13 -11.50 7.59
N ARG A 189 5.04 -12.01 7.00
CA ARG A 189 5.04 -12.55 5.63
C ARG A 189 3.67 -12.43 4.96
N TRP A 190 3.64 -12.65 3.64
CA TRP A 190 2.40 -12.78 2.87
C TRP A 190 1.82 -14.19 3.01
N ASN A 191 0.52 -14.36 2.76
CA ASN A 191 -0.06 -15.70 2.62
C ASN A 191 0.36 -16.27 1.25
N PRO A 192 1.19 -17.34 1.18
CA PRO A 192 1.69 -17.88 -0.08
C PRO A 192 0.63 -18.61 -0.90
N CYS A 193 -0.53 -18.92 -0.31
CA CYS A 193 -1.59 -19.72 -0.94
C CYS A 193 -2.55 -18.88 -1.81
N THR A 194 -2.29 -17.57 -1.90
CA THR A 194 -3.00 -16.66 -2.80
C THR A 194 -1.97 -15.89 -3.63
N PRO A 195 -2.17 -15.73 -4.95
CA PRO A 195 -1.31 -14.87 -5.76
C PRO A 195 -1.25 -13.45 -5.19
N ILE A 196 -0.06 -12.87 -5.15
CA ILE A 196 0.18 -11.48 -4.76
C ILE A 196 0.10 -10.64 -6.03
N ARG A 197 -0.94 -9.82 -6.14
CA ARG A 197 -1.17 -8.98 -7.33
C ARG A 197 -0.33 -7.72 -7.25
N TRP A 198 0.27 -7.29 -8.35
CA TRP A 198 1.05 -6.06 -8.38
C TRP A 198 0.75 -5.20 -9.61
N ALA A 199 0.74 -3.88 -9.41
CA ALA A 199 0.52 -2.90 -10.47
C ALA A 199 1.72 -1.96 -10.60
N TYR A 200 1.92 -1.43 -11.80
CA TYR A 200 3.08 -0.59 -12.14
C TYR A 200 2.66 0.80 -12.59
N ASN A 201 3.28 1.84 -12.05
CA ASN A 201 3.16 3.19 -12.56
C ASN A 201 4.32 3.49 -13.54
N PRO A 202 4.05 3.63 -14.85
CA PRO A 202 5.09 3.86 -15.85
C PRO A 202 5.67 5.27 -15.85
N GLN A 203 5.04 6.22 -15.16
CA GLN A 203 5.42 7.64 -15.22
C GLN A 203 6.79 7.89 -14.59
N GLY A 204 7.78 8.24 -15.41
CA GLY A 204 9.15 8.53 -14.97
C GLY A 204 10.10 7.34 -14.95
N GLY A 205 9.64 6.15 -15.34
CA GLY A 205 10.52 5.01 -15.58
C GLY A 205 11.30 5.14 -16.89
N TYR A 206 12.50 4.57 -16.94
CA TYR A 206 13.28 4.48 -18.19
C TYR A 206 12.71 3.41 -19.14
N ALA A 207 13.05 3.47 -20.42
CA ALA A 207 12.59 2.48 -21.40
C ALA A 207 13.02 1.05 -21.01
N GLY A 208 12.03 0.14 -20.85
CA GLY A 208 12.28 -1.23 -20.40
C GLY A 208 12.24 -1.42 -18.88
N SER A 209 11.97 -0.38 -18.08
CA SER A 209 11.83 -0.48 -16.62
C SER A 209 10.80 -1.52 -16.18
N LEU A 210 9.64 -1.60 -16.85
CA LEU A 210 8.61 -2.60 -16.54
C LEU A 210 9.15 -4.03 -16.69
N ALA A 211 9.91 -4.31 -17.75
CA ALA A 211 10.50 -5.64 -17.97
C ALA A 211 11.50 -6.00 -16.86
N HIS A 212 12.26 -5.03 -16.36
CA HIS A 212 13.18 -5.26 -15.24
C HIS A 212 12.46 -5.42 -13.89
N VAL A 213 11.33 -4.73 -13.68
CA VAL A 213 10.47 -4.99 -12.51
C VAL A 213 9.86 -6.39 -12.58
N GLN A 214 9.38 -6.81 -13.76
CA GLN A 214 8.88 -8.17 -13.98
C GLN A 214 9.95 -9.23 -13.69
N GLU A 215 11.18 -8.99 -14.15
CA GLU A 215 12.34 -9.85 -13.89
C GLU A 215 12.68 -9.90 -12.38
N ALA A 216 12.58 -8.79 -11.64
CA ALA A 216 12.75 -8.78 -10.19
C ALA A 216 11.73 -9.70 -9.49
N PHE A 217 10.44 -9.56 -9.84
CA PHE A 217 9.39 -10.46 -9.32
C PHE A 217 9.64 -11.92 -9.70
N ALA A 218 10.08 -12.21 -10.93
CA ALA A 218 10.38 -13.57 -11.38
C ALA A 218 11.55 -14.19 -10.61
N ARG A 219 12.64 -13.44 -10.39
CA ARG A 219 13.78 -13.88 -9.57
C ARG A 219 13.35 -14.18 -8.14
N ILE A 220 12.54 -13.32 -7.53
CA ILE A 220 12.03 -13.53 -6.17
C ILE A 220 11.10 -14.74 -6.12
N ALA A 221 10.20 -14.91 -7.09
CA ALA A 221 9.31 -16.07 -7.18
C ALA A 221 10.09 -17.38 -7.19
N SER A 222 11.17 -17.44 -7.99
CA SER A 222 12.00 -18.65 -8.13
C SER A 222 12.67 -19.11 -6.82
N ARG A 223 12.88 -18.17 -5.87
CA ARG A 223 13.56 -18.42 -4.59
C ARG A 223 12.61 -18.56 -3.42
N THR A 224 11.46 -17.89 -3.47
CA THR A 224 10.47 -17.89 -2.39
C THR A 224 9.36 -18.91 -2.60
N GLY A 225 9.08 -19.30 -3.84
CA GLY A 225 7.88 -20.07 -4.20
C GLY A 225 6.58 -19.26 -4.15
N LEU A 226 6.64 -17.94 -3.93
CA LEU A 226 5.48 -17.07 -4.01
C LEU A 226 5.01 -16.90 -5.46
N THR A 227 3.71 -16.75 -5.66
CA THR A 227 3.11 -16.48 -6.97
C THR A 227 2.78 -14.99 -7.08
N PHE A 228 3.23 -14.35 -8.16
CA PHE A 228 2.94 -12.95 -8.45
C PHE A 228 2.11 -12.81 -9.72
N GLU A 229 1.14 -11.90 -9.69
CA GLU A 229 0.27 -11.60 -10.84
C GLU A 229 0.39 -10.11 -11.19
N TYR A 230 0.87 -9.81 -12.40
CA TYR A 230 0.86 -8.44 -12.92
C TYR A 230 -0.55 -8.07 -13.36
N VAL A 231 -1.14 -7.08 -12.71
CA VAL A 231 -2.55 -6.67 -12.92
C VAL A 231 -2.70 -5.36 -13.70
N GLY A 232 -1.62 -4.91 -14.34
CA GLY A 232 -1.61 -3.75 -15.23
C GLY A 232 -1.08 -2.47 -14.60
N GLU A 233 -1.39 -1.34 -15.25
CA GLU A 233 -0.86 -0.04 -14.86
C GLU A 233 -1.64 0.61 -13.71
N THR A 234 -0.96 1.46 -12.95
CA THR A 234 -1.56 2.32 -11.93
C THR A 234 -1.00 3.74 -12.03
N THR A 235 -1.69 4.70 -11.41
CA THR A 235 -1.19 6.07 -11.22
C THR A 235 -0.73 6.31 -9.78
N HIS A 236 -0.78 5.27 -8.93
CA HIS A 236 -0.37 5.37 -7.55
C HIS A 236 1.12 5.70 -7.43
N VAL A 237 1.43 6.61 -6.53
CA VAL A 237 2.78 6.93 -6.06
C VAL A 237 2.69 6.94 -4.55
N HIS A 238 3.41 6.03 -3.89
CA HIS A 238 3.38 5.94 -2.43
C HIS A 238 3.82 7.29 -1.80
N ARG A 239 3.28 7.63 -0.62
CA ARG A 239 3.48 8.92 0.09
C ARG A 239 2.86 10.16 -0.55
N THR A 240 2.09 9.99 -1.62
CA THR A 240 1.29 11.09 -2.21
C THR A 240 -0.20 10.91 -1.88
N ALA A 241 -1.02 11.89 -2.26
CA ALA A 241 -2.47 11.81 -2.13
C ALA A 241 -3.15 10.81 -3.10
N SER A 242 -2.38 10.00 -3.84
CA SER A 242 -2.92 9.01 -4.77
C SER A 242 -3.51 7.81 -4.03
N ILE A 243 -4.65 7.31 -4.51
CA ILE A 243 -5.33 6.15 -3.92
C ILE A 243 -4.58 4.88 -4.31
N PHE A 244 -4.38 3.97 -3.35
CA PHE A 244 -3.78 2.67 -3.64
C PHE A 244 -4.67 1.85 -4.60
N PRO A 245 -4.10 1.19 -5.62
CA PRO A 245 -4.87 0.45 -6.62
C PRO A 245 -5.65 -0.71 -5.99
N ALA A 246 -6.99 -0.69 -6.07
CA ALA A 246 -7.84 -1.73 -5.48
C ALA A 246 -7.66 -3.12 -6.12
N HIS A 247 -7.18 -3.17 -7.36
CA HIS A 247 -6.92 -4.39 -8.10
C HIS A 247 -5.55 -5.02 -7.79
N ALA A 248 -4.69 -4.35 -7.01
CA ALA A 248 -3.36 -4.84 -6.66
C ALA A 248 -3.16 -4.90 -5.14
N ASP A 249 -2.16 -5.68 -4.74
CA ASP A 249 -1.70 -5.82 -3.36
C ASP A 249 -0.34 -5.12 -3.18
N ILE A 250 0.46 -5.02 -4.24
CA ILE A 250 1.70 -4.24 -4.32
C ILE A 250 1.60 -3.18 -5.43
N ALA A 251 2.07 -1.96 -5.15
CA ALA A 251 2.19 -0.91 -6.16
C ALA A 251 3.65 -0.48 -6.36
N VAL A 252 4.14 -0.53 -7.59
CA VAL A 252 5.48 -0.11 -7.97
C VAL A 252 5.40 1.22 -8.71
N ALA A 253 6.18 2.22 -8.31
CA ALA A 253 6.16 3.54 -8.91
C ALA A 253 7.53 4.19 -8.98
N TRP A 254 7.67 5.11 -9.93
CA TRP A 254 8.78 6.04 -10.04
C TRP A 254 8.35 7.42 -9.51
N SER A 255 9.26 8.13 -8.85
CA SER A 255 9.06 9.48 -8.33
C SER A 255 10.38 10.23 -8.27
N ASP A 256 10.37 11.46 -7.78
CA ASP A 256 11.56 12.24 -7.40
C ASP A 256 11.35 12.91 -6.04
N GLU A 257 12.41 13.56 -5.54
CA GLU A 257 12.42 14.31 -4.28
C GLU A 257 11.42 15.48 -4.24
N ALA A 258 11.05 16.06 -5.41
CA ALA A 258 10.08 17.14 -5.47
C ALA A 258 8.65 16.64 -5.21
N GLN A 259 8.33 15.44 -5.70
CA GLN A 259 7.03 14.80 -5.47
C GLN A 259 6.98 14.02 -4.15
N VAL A 260 8.09 13.40 -3.73
CA VAL A 260 8.23 12.65 -2.48
C VAL A 260 9.53 13.06 -1.78
N PRO A 261 9.48 14.01 -0.82
CA PRO A 261 10.66 14.52 -0.12
C PRO A 261 11.51 13.46 0.61
N ASP A 262 10.96 12.29 0.91
CA ASP A 262 11.70 11.19 1.54
C ASP A 262 12.79 10.60 0.60
N LEU A 263 12.77 10.94 -0.69
CA LEU A 263 13.80 10.59 -1.66
C LEU A 263 14.99 11.60 -1.69
N LEU A 264 14.96 12.66 -0.89
CA LEU A 264 16.01 13.67 -0.88
C LEU A 264 17.41 13.06 -0.63
N GLY A 265 18.40 13.54 -1.39
CA GLY A 265 19.81 13.25 -1.16
C GLY A 265 20.29 11.98 -1.85
N GLY A 266 20.63 10.95 -1.05
CA GLY A 266 21.25 9.72 -1.56
C GLY A 266 20.29 8.54 -1.71
N VAL A 267 18.98 8.76 -1.55
CA VAL A 267 17.99 7.68 -1.44
C VAL A 267 17.52 7.25 -2.83
N VAL A 268 17.97 6.09 -3.31
CA VAL A 268 17.61 5.59 -4.65
C VAL A 268 16.28 4.86 -4.71
N GLY A 269 15.75 4.44 -3.56
CA GLY A 269 14.51 3.69 -3.45
C GLY A 269 13.97 3.65 -2.03
N ILE A 270 12.66 3.37 -1.95
CA ILE A 270 11.93 3.12 -0.71
C ILE A 270 10.94 1.98 -0.92
N GLY A 271 11.05 0.97 -0.08
CA GLY A 271 10.21 -0.21 -0.06
C GLY A 271 9.57 -0.41 1.31
N GLY A 272 8.50 -1.19 1.32
CA GLY A 272 7.82 -1.56 2.55
C GLY A 272 6.36 -1.92 2.33
N GLY A 273 5.60 -1.90 3.41
CA GLY A 273 4.20 -2.29 3.36
C GLY A 273 3.45 -2.10 4.67
N SER A 274 2.22 -2.59 4.66
CA SER A 274 1.35 -2.64 5.84
C SER A 274 0.94 -4.07 6.13
N ALA A 275 0.79 -4.38 7.42
CA ALA A 275 0.41 -5.70 7.88
C ALA A 275 -0.75 -5.65 8.89
N GLN A 276 -1.43 -6.79 9.03
CA GLN A 276 -2.46 -7.05 10.03
C GLN A 276 -1.96 -8.11 11.00
N ALA A 277 -2.43 -8.05 12.26
CA ALA A 277 -2.11 -9.09 13.23
C ALA A 277 -2.59 -10.46 12.74
N ALA A 278 -1.74 -11.47 12.84
CA ALA A 278 -1.98 -12.83 12.35
C ALA A 278 -1.95 -13.84 13.51
N ALA A 279 -2.98 -13.80 14.35
CA ALA A 279 -3.09 -14.70 15.51
C ALA A 279 -3.18 -16.17 15.06
N GLY A 280 -2.42 -17.05 15.74
CA GLY A 280 -2.43 -18.49 15.47
C GLY A 280 -1.63 -18.93 14.25
N THR A 281 -0.83 -18.03 13.66
CA THR A 281 0.11 -18.37 12.56
C THR A 281 1.56 -18.38 13.04
N ASP A 282 2.50 -18.76 12.17
CA ASP A 282 3.94 -18.78 12.43
C ASP A 282 4.58 -17.38 12.50
N VAL A 283 3.83 -16.34 12.13
CA VAL A 283 4.25 -14.93 12.22
C VAL A 283 3.22 -14.12 13.00
N ALA A 284 3.66 -13.02 13.62
CA ALA A 284 2.75 -12.09 14.27
C ALA A 284 1.99 -11.21 13.27
N TRP A 285 2.52 -11.05 12.05
CA TRP A 285 2.01 -10.08 11.08
C TRP A 285 1.82 -10.68 9.69
N LYS A 286 0.58 -10.63 9.18
CA LYS A 286 0.26 -10.93 7.78
C LYS A 286 0.36 -9.66 6.96
N MET A 287 1.24 -9.66 5.97
CA MET A 287 1.33 -8.59 4.99
C MET A 287 0.04 -8.49 4.18
N VAL A 288 -0.46 -7.27 3.98
CA VAL A 288 -1.71 -7.00 3.23
C VAL A 288 -1.56 -5.96 2.13
N ARG A 289 -0.55 -5.09 2.22
CA ARG A 289 -0.16 -4.18 1.14
C ARG A 289 1.35 -4.03 1.12
N GLY A 290 1.91 -3.88 -0.08
CA GLY A 290 3.30 -3.48 -0.28
C GLY A 290 3.41 -2.31 -1.25
N PHE A 291 4.56 -1.66 -1.24
CA PHE A 291 4.89 -0.66 -2.24
C PHE A 291 6.40 -0.67 -2.54
N VAL A 292 6.73 -0.23 -3.74
CA VAL A 292 8.10 0.03 -4.20
C VAL A 292 8.10 1.41 -4.84
N LEU A 293 8.93 2.31 -4.32
CA LEU A 293 9.14 3.65 -4.85
C LEU A 293 10.59 3.76 -5.32
N LEU A 294 10.80 4.15 -6.58
CA LEU A 294 12.11 4.27 -7.21
C LEU A 294 12.38 5.74 -7.57
N ASP A 295 13.57 6.25 -7.24
CA ASP A 295 13.91 7.64 -7.53
C ASP A 295 14.46 7.82 -8.95
N ARG A 296 13.65 8.44 -9.82
CA ARG A 296 14.05 8.75 -11.20
C ARG A 296 15.13 9.84 -11.30
N GLY A 297 15.41 10.56 -10.22
CA GLY A 297 16.49 11.54 -10.13
C GLY A 297 17.89 10.91 -10.19
N HIS A 298 18.01 9.61 -9.89
CA HIS A 298 19.27 8.89 -9.92
C HIS A 298 19.54 8.21 -11.27
N ALA A 299 20.76 8.36 -11.77
CA ALA A 299 21.23 7.69 -12.98
C ALA A 299 21.96 6.38 -12.64
N LEU A 300 21.21 5.27 -12.56
CA LEU A 300 21.77 3.92 -12.44
C LEU A 300 21.72 3.17 -13.76
N ARG A 301 22.59 2.17 -13.90
CA ARG A 301 22.53 1.26 -15.06
C ARG A 301 21.18 0.54 -15.09
N PRO A 302 20.46 0.55 -16.22
CA PRO A 302 19.24 -0.24 -16.41
C PRO A 302 19.46 -1.74 -16.17
N GLY A 303 18.44 -2.41 -15.66
CA GLY A 303 18.40 -3.88 -15.59
C GLY A 303 19.31 -4.50 -14.54
N PHE A 304 19.73 -5.73 -14.79
CA PHE A 304 20.55 -6.53 -13.88
C PHE A 304 21.94 -6.71 -14.49
N ASP A 305 22.96 -6.60 -13.65
CA ASP A 305 24.36 -6.75 -14.06
C ASP A 305 25.09 -7.63 -13.02
N SER A 306 25.97 -8.50 -13.49
CA SER A 306 26.87 -9.33 -12.66
C SER A 306 28.29 -8.75 -12.59
N SER A 307 28.56 -7.62 -13.27
CA SER A 307 29.88 -6.98 -13.32
C SER A 307 30.26 -6.19 -12.06
N GLY A 308 29.43 -6.24 -11.01
CA GLY A 308 29.66 -5.49 -9.78
C GLY A 308 29.31 -4.01 -9.86
N SER A 309 28.54 -3.56 -10.86
CA SER A 309 28.03 -2.19 -10.90
C SER A 309 26.68 -2.09 -10.19
N THR A 310 26.42 -0.96 -9.51
CA THR A 310 25.09 -0.69 -8.95
C THR A 310 24.08 -0.48 -10.08
N THR A 311 22.98 -1.22 -10.03
CA THR A 311 21.97 -1.24 -11.09
C THR A 311 20.57 -1.01 -10.55
N TRP A 312 19.65 -0.62 -11.45
CA TRP A 312 18.24 -0.57 -11.12
C TRP A 312 17.66 -1.93 -10.72
N GLY A 313 18.14 -3.03 -11.30
CA GLY A 313 17.70 -4.39 -10.93
C GLY A 313 18.05 -4.74 -9.49
N GLN A 314 19.23 -4.32 -9.00
CA GLN A 314 19.61 -4.47 -7.59
C GLN A 314 18.66 -3.71 -6.66
N VAL A 315 18.36 -2.44 -6.96
CA VAL A 315 17.41 -1.62 -6.18
C VAL A 315 16.02 -2.23 -6.22
N MET A 316 15.54 -2.65 -7.39
CA MET A 316 14.24 -3.32 -7.55
C MET A 316 14.13 -4.59 -6.71
N MET A 317 15.19 -5.41 -6.62
CA MET A 317 15.22 -6.58 -5.75
C MET A 317 15.10 -6.19 -4.28
N HIS A 318 15.91 -5.24 -3.82
CA HIS A 318 15.92 -4.77 -2.44
C HIS A 318 14.54 -4.24 -2.01
N GLU A 319 13.98 -3.30 -2.77
CA GLU A 319 12.71 -2.69 -2.38
C GLU A 319 11.53 -3.66 -2.48
N THR A 320 11.57 -4.59 -3.43
CA THR A 320 10.53 -5.61 -3.53
C THR A 320 10.61 -6.59 -2.35
N LEU A 321 11.81 -6.95 -1.89
CA LEU A 321 11.97 -7.78 -0.69
C LEU A 321 11.48 -7.07 0.58
N HIS A 322 11.63 -5.75 0.69
CA HIS A 322 10.94 -4.97 1.72
C HIS A 322 9.42 -5.06 1.60
N ALA A 323 8.87 -4.90 0.39
CA ALA A 323 7.43 -5.06 0.15
C ALA A 323 6.89 -6.47 0.50
N LEU A 324 7.78 -7.47 0.60
CA LEU A 324 7.44 -8.84 0.98
C LEU A 324 7.64 -9.15 2.47
N GLY A 325 8.18 -8.21 3.24
CA GLY A 325 8.30 -8.31 4.70
C GLY A 325 9.70 -8.61 5.21
N LEU A 326 10.75 -8.50 4.38
CA LEU A 326 12.14 -8.48 4.86
C LEU A 326 12.53 -7.08 5.35
N GLY A 327 13.34 -7.02 6.40
CA GLY A 327 14.01 -5.82 6.88
C GLY A 327 15.44 -5.76 6.36
N HIS A 328 16.19 -4.75 6.81
CA HIS A 328 17.60 -4.64 6.42
C HIS A 328 18.46 -5.77 7.02
N ALA A 329 19.52 -6.11 6.29
CA ALA A 329 20.66 -6.87 6.78
C ALA A 329 21.83 -5.93 7.11
N ASN A 330 22.79 -6.39 7.92
CA ASN A 330 23.92 -5.57 8.34
C ASN A 330 25.10 -5.64 7.36
N GLY A 331 25.36 -6.82 6.79
CA GLY A 331 26.47 -7.11 5.91
C GLY A 331 26.34 -6.45 4.55
N ALA A 332 27.39 -5.78 4.09
CA ALA A 332 27.42 -5.02 2.83
C ALA A 332 27.33 -5.90 1.58
N GLU A 333 27.47 -7.21 1.74
CA GLU A 333 27.31 -8.23 0.70
C GLU A 333 25.87 -8.73 0.54
N GLN A 334 24.95 -8.37 1.45
CA GLN A 334 23.53 -8.69 1.33
C GLN A 334 22.83 -7.65 0.44
N VAL A 335 21.99 -8.09 -0.49
CA VAL A 335 21.07 -7.23 -1.25
C VAL A 335 20.23 -6.41 -0.27
N MET A 336 19.81 -6.99 0.85
CA MET A 336 19.05 -6.29 1.90
C MET A 336 19.88 -5.34 2.77
N HIS A 337 21.16 -5.11 2.49
CA HIS A 337 21.92 -4.02 3.11
C HIS A 337 21.31 -2.67 2.73
N GLY A 338 21.15 -1.76 3.71
CA GLY A 338 20.53 -0.43 3.51
C GLY A 338 21.34 0.57 2.65
N SER A 339 22.30 0.08 1.88
CA SER A 339 23.08 0.88 0.93
C SER A 339 23.43 0.06 -0.30
N ALA A 340 23.12 0.57 -1.48
CA ALA A 340 23.47 -0.05 -2.75
C ALA A 340 24.96 0.18 -3.05
N SER A 341 25.65 -0.90 -3.39
CA SER A 341 27.06 -0.88 -3.76
C SER A 341 27.39 -1.98 -4.77
N SER A 342 28.65 -2.05 -5.18
CA SER A 342 29.19 -3.14 -5.98
C SER A 342 29.20 -4.49 -5.26
N LEU A 343 29.10 -4.51 -3.92
CA LEU A 343 29.26 -5.73 -3.12
C LEU A 343 27.95 -6.54 -3.02
N ASN A 344 26.80 -5.91 -3.20
CA ASN A 344 25.47 -6.49 -2.98
C ASN A 344 24.57 -6.46 -4.22
N HIS A 345 25.16 -6.73 -5.40
CA HIS A 345 24.42 -6.88 -6.65
C HIS A 345 23.88 -8.31 -6.86
N ASN A 346 24.33 -9.28 -6.04
CA ASN A 346 23.84 -10.65 -5.98
C ASN A 346 23.28 -10.95 -4.60
N LEU A 347 22.29 -11.85 -4.51
CA LEU A 347 21.72 -12.31 -3.23
C LEU A 347 22.79 -12.97 -2.37
N GLY A 348 22.95 -12.48 -1.14
CA GLY A 348 23.79 -13.06 -0.11
C GLY A 348 23.09 -14.21 0.63
N ALA A 349 23.85 -14.87 1.51
CA ALA A 349 23.37 -15.99 2.31
C ALA A 349 22.23 -15.61 3.26
N GLY A 350 22.29 -14.40 3.84
CA GLY A 350 21.25 -13.84 4.70
C GLY A 350 19.96 -13.57 3.92
N ASP A 351 20.07 -12.96 2.74
CA ASP A 351 18.93 -12.71 1.85
C ASP A 351 18.18 -14.01 1.53
N LEU A 352 18.91 -15.06 1.14
CA LEU A 352 18.31 -16.36 0.80
C LEU A 352 17.64 -17.02 2.01
N THR A 353 18.25 -16.93 3.21
CA THR A 353 17.59 -17.41 4.43
C THR A 353 16.31 -16.62 4.71
N GLY A 354 16.35 -15.29 4.62
CA GLY A 354 15.18 -14.43 4.79
C GLY A 354 14.07 -14.76 3.80
N MET A 355 14.40 -14.88 2.51
CA MET A 355 13.47 -15.26 1.44
C MET A 355 12.79 -16.61 1.70
N SER A 356 13.52 -17.59 2.24
CA SER A 356 12.96 -18.89 2.64
C SER A 356 11.93 -18.74 3.78
N ARG A 357 12.16 -17.81 4.71
CA ARG A 357 11.28 -17.55 5.86
C ARG A 357 10.00 -16.81 5.49
N ILE A 358 10.04 -15.90 4.51
CA ILE A 358 8.84 -15.18 4.03
C ILE A 358 8.14 -15.89 2.86
N GLY A 359 8.74 -16.97 2.34
CA GLY A 359 8.27 -17.69 1.16
C GLY A 359 7.13 -18.69 1.43
N ALA A 360 6.93 -19.60 0.47
CA ALA A 360 5.88 -20.61 0.51
C ALA A 360 6.19 -21.83 1.39
N GLY A 361 7.47 -22.06 1.72
CA GLY A 361 7.92 -23.21 2.51
C GLY A 361 7.20 -23.38 3.86
N PRO A 362 6.98 -22.32 4.65
CA PRO A 362 6.22 -22.38 5.91
C PRO A 362 4.72 -22.70 5.77
N GLY A 363 4.15 -22.68 4.56
CA GLY A 363 2.72 -22.96 4.32
C GLY A 363 1.81 -21.72 4.42
N CYS A 364 0.50 -21.94 4.29
CA CYS A 364 -0.51 -20.86 4.26
C CYS A 364 -0.60 -20.07 5.58
N LEU A 365 -1.08 -18.83 5.51
CA LEU A 365 -1.49 -18.00 6.67
C LEU A 365 -3.00 -17.91 6.84
#